data_AF-A0A7D8V289-F1
#
_entry.id   AF-A0A7D8V289-F1
#
_cell.length_a   1.000
_cell.length_b   1.000
_cell.length_c   1.000
_cell.angle_alpha   90.00
_cell.angle_beta   90.00
_cell.angle_gamma   90.00
#
_symmetry.space_group_name_H-M   'P 1'
#
loop_
_entity.id
_entity.type
_entity.pdbx_description
1 polymer ?
#
loop_
_entity_poly.entity_id
_entity_poly.type
_entity_poly.pdbx_seq_one_letter_code
_entity_poly.pdbx_strand_id
1 'polypeptide(L)'
;MGEGYYRWALGPDEELFPLIDFCNVACGFHAGDHNTMLKTVRSAIKHGVRIGAHPGLDDVRGFGRRKLEVTDDEVYAMALYQLGALKAIVEAEGSKVSHVKPHGMLYFIIRDDEAKMRAFMKAQTSIFGTTIPFFGLKGTPHEKVANEFGVRFIPELFCDIDYDPTGKLLGVPQSHAPTPELIGKKLDRLFSKAETIDINGEPLPLAGAQGPFTICLHSDMPTAVANVSA
;
A
#
# COMPACT_ATOMS: atom_id res chain seq x y z
N MET A 1 3.12 1.13 7.68
CA MET A 1 3.82 1.97 8.68
C MET A 1 2.86 2.97 9.31
N GLY A 2 3.19 3.44 10.51
CA GLY A 2 2.26 4.20 11.35
C GLY A 2 1.06 3.36 11.76
N GLU A 3 1.26 2.05 11.89
CA GLU A 3 0.19 1.07 12.09
C GLU A 3 0.04 0.63 13.56
N GLY A 4 0.75 1.31 14.47
CA GLY A 4 0.36 1.33 15.87
C GLY A 4 -1.00 2.00 16.08
N TYR A 5 -1.58 1.82 17.27
CA TYR A 5 -2.84 2.42 17.65
C TYR A 5 -2.87 2.74 19.15
N TYR A 6 -2.90 4.02 19.50
CA TYR A 6 -2.76 4.53 20.85
C TYR A 6 -1.57 3.91 21.60
N ARG A 7 -1.84 3.05 22.58
CA ARG A 7 -0.79 2.42 23.41
C ARG A 7 -0.11 1.22 22.73
N TRP A 8 -0.66 0.72 21.64
CA TRP A 8 -0.17 -0.48 20.96
C TRP A 8 0.78 -0.07 19.84
N ALA A 9 2.03 -0.52 19.92
CA ALA A 9 2.98 -0.38 18.83
C ALA A 9 2.86 -1.57 17.87
N LEU A 10 3.08 -1.34 16.57
CA LEU A 10 3.15 -2.38 15.56
C LEU A 10 4.21 -2.00 14.53
N GLY A 11 5.06 -2.97 14.19
CA GLY A 11 6.14 -2.80 13.22
C GLY A 11 7.35 -2.03 13.77
N PRO A 12 8.56 -2.33 13.26
CA PRO A 12 9.80 -1.62 13.64
C PRO A 12 9.98 -0.35 12.79
N ASP A 13 9.01 0.57 12.82
CA ASP A 13 8.93 1.70 11.88
C ASP A 13 10.22 2.55 11.82
N GLU A 14 10.82 2.88 12.98
CA GLU A 14 12.06 3.68 13.04
C GLU A 14 13.26 2.97 12.41
N GLU A 15 13.31 1.64 12.47
CA GLU A 15 14.39 0.84 11.87
C GLU A 15 14.21 0.70 10.35
N LEU A 16 12.98 0.82 9.86
CA LEU A 16 12.65 0.70 8.44
C LEU A 16 12.85 2.00 7.66
N PHE A 17 12.64 3.17 8.26
CA PHE A 17 12.77 4.46 7.55
C PHE A 17 14.11 4.65 6.81
N PRO A 18 15.28 4.26 7.35
CA PRO A 18 16.55 4.38 6.63
C PRO A 18 16.67 3.49 5.39
N LEU A 19 15.78 2.52 5.22
CA LEU A 19 15.87 1.47 4.21
C LEU A 19 14.84 1.60 3.07
N ILE A 20 13.96 2.59 3.12
CA ILE A 20 12.81 2.70 2.21
C ILE A 20 12.74 4.07 1.53
N ASP A 21 12.20 4.10 0.31
CA ASP A 21 11.95 5.34 -0.43
C ASP A 21 10.60 5.99 -0.08
N PHE A 22 9.62 5.16 0.26
CA PHE A 22 8.21 5.53 0.43
C PHE A 22 7.63 4.86 1.67
N CYS A 23 6.87 5.62 2.47
CA CYS A 23 6.08 5.08 3.57
C CYS A 23 4.59 5.29 3.34
N ASN A 24 3.82 4.21 3.39
CA ASN A 24 2.36 4.23 3.39
C ASN A 24 1.89 4.40 4.85
N VAL A 25 1.41 5.59 5.19
CA VAL A 25 1.00 5.96 6.56
C VAL A 25 -0.48 5.67 6.76
N ALA A 26 -0.81 4.86 7.78
CA ALA A 26 -2.18 4.53 8.13
C ALA A 26 -2.99 5.78 8.55
N CYS A 27 -4.29 5.76 8.23
CA CYS A 27 -5.15 6.95 8.29
C CYS A 27 -6.26 6.89 9.37
N GLY A 28 -6.15 6.01 10.36
CA GLY A 28 -7.02 5.97 11.55
C GLY A 28 -8.10 4.89 11.55
N PHE A 29 -8.42 4.30 10.39
CA PHE A 29 -9.54 3.34 10.26
C PHE A 29 -9.09 1.90 10.47
N HIS A 30 -8.05 1.44 9.77
CA HIS A 30 -7.49 0.10 10.01
C HIS A 30 -6.43 0.12 11.12
N ALA A 31 -5.71 1.24 11.25
CA ALA A 31 -4.67 1.51 12.23
C ALA A 31 -4.28 3.00 12.20
N GLY A 32 -3.32 3.43 13.03
CA GLY A 32 -2.73 4.77 12.98
C GLY A 32 -3.64 5.87 13.51
N ASP A 33 -3.79 5.96 14.84
CA ASP A 33 -4.45 7.11 15.47
C ASP A 33 -3.71 8.43 15.19
N HIS A 34 -4.33 9.56 15.51
CA HIS A 34 -3.79 10.90 15.25
C HIS A 34 -2.36 11.11 15.79
N ASN A 35 -2.01 10.59 16.97
CA ASN A 35 -0.66 10.73 17.52
C ASN A 35 0.33 9.86 16.76
N THR A 36 -0.05 8.63 16.44
CA THR A 36 0.77 7.70 15.65
C THR A 36 1.01 8.25 14.25
N MET A 37 -0.01 8.80 13.60
CA MET A 37 0.09 9.42 12.28
C MET A 37 1.05 10.61 12.30
N LEU A 38 0.91 11.54 13.25
CA LEU A 38 1.80 12.70 13.39
C LEU A 38 3.25 12.28 13.64
N LYS A 39 3.47 11.31 14.55
CA LYS A 39 4.80 10.78 14.83
C LYS A 39 5.43 10.18 13.57
N THR A 40 4.68 9.36 12.83
CA THR A 40 5.14 8.68 11.61
C THR A 40 5.50 9.69 10.53
N VAL A 41 4.68 10.74 10.35
CA VAL A 41 4.96 11.84 9.41
C VAL A 41 6.26 12.54 9.76
N ARG A 42 6.47 12.89 11.03
CA ARG A 42 7.72 13.52 11.49
C ARG A 42 8.93 12.64 11.26
N SER A 43 8.83 11.34 11.54
CA SER A 43 9.91 10.39 11.30
C SER A 43 10.21 10.21 9.82
N ALA A 44 9.19 10.18 8.95
CA ALA A 44 9.38 10.15 7.51
C ALA A 44 10.10 11.41 7.00
N ILE A 45 9.70 12.59 7.45
CA ILE A 45 10.37 13.87 7.11
C ILE A 45 11.83 13.86 7.57
N LYS A 46 12.08 13.45 8.82
CA LYS A 46 13.44 13.36 9.39
C LYS A 46 14.38 12.50 8.53
N HIS A 47 13.87 11.42 7.94
CA HIS A 47 14.66 10.49 7.12
C HIS A 47 14.57 10.78 5.61
N GLY A 48 13.84 11.82 5.18
CA GLY A 48 13.67 12.15 3.76
C GLY A 48 12.79 11.15 3.00
N VAL A 49 11.99 10.34 3.69
CA VAL A 49 11.12 9.32 3.10
C VAL A 49 9.82 9.96 2.59
N ARG A 50 9.37 9.53 1.41
CA ARG A 50 8.16 10.05 0.77
C ARG A 50 6.90 9.52 1.45
N ILE A 51 6.04 10.43 1.94
CA ILE A 51 4.83 10.11 2.69
C ILE A 51 3.66 9.84 1.74
N GLY A 52 3.01 8.69 1.87
CA GLY A 52 1.78 8.35 1.14
C GLY A 52 0.63 8.04 2.08
N ALA A 53 -0.59 8.24 1.58
CA ALA A 53 -1.79 7.87 2.32
C ALA A 53 -2.08 6.38 2.20
N HIS A 54 -2.34 5.73 3.33
CA HIS A 54 -2.71 4.32 3.42
C HIS A 54 -4.13 4.12 3.97
N PRO A 55 -5.18 4.56 3.24
CA PRO A 55 -6.55 4.42 3.71
C PRO A 55 -7.00 2.96 3.71
N GLY A 56 -7.70 2.55 4.76
CA GLY A 56 -8.26 1.20 4.92
C GLY A 56 -9.76 1.21 5.16
N LEU A 57 -10.34 0.02 5.31
CA LEU A 57 -11.71 -0.12 5.83
C LEU A 57 -11.76 0.35 7.29
N ASP A 58 -12.92 0.86 7.72
CA ASP A 58 -13.21 1.16 9.13
C ASP A 58 -13.33 -0.13 9.96
N ASP A 59 -12.18 -0.76 10.18
CA ASP A 59 -12.06 -2.05 10.81
C ASP A 59 -10.74 -2.18 11.57
N VAL A 60 -10.54 -1.35 12.58
CA VAL A 60 -9.34 -1.42 13.42
C VAL A 60 -9.18 -2.79 14.11
N ARG A 61 -10.30 -3.45 14.44
CA ARG A 61 -10.29 -4.77 15.12
C ARG A 61 -9.80 -5.89 14.21
N GLY A 62 -10.13 -5.83 12.92
CA GLY A 62 -9.64 -6.75 11.90
C GLY A 62 -8.43 -6.22 11.14
N PHE A 63 -7.82 -5.12 11.59
CA PHE A 63 -6.71 -4.44 10.93
C PHE A 63 -7.01 -4.13 9.45
N GLY A 64 -8.26 -3.84 9.11
CA GLY A 64 -8.69 -3.58 7.73
C GLY A 64 -8.57 -4.77 6.77
N ARG A 65 -8.38 -6.00 7.27
CA ARG A 65 -8.18 -7.21 6.45
C ARG A 65 -9.41 -8.10 6.31
N ARG A 66 -10.50 -7.81 7.02
CA ARG A 66 -11.76 -8.55 6.89
C ARG A 66 -12.56 -8.03 5.70
N LYS A 67 -13.25 -8.94 5.01
CA LYS A 67 -14.22 -8.56 3.98
C LYS A 67 -15.46 -7.97 4.66
N LEU A 68 -15.70 -6.69 4.41
CA LEU A 68 -16.91 -5.97 4.79
C LEU A 68 -17.65 -5.57 3.51
N GLU A 69 -18.96 -5.71 3.53
CA GLU A 69 -19.80 -5.14 2.48
C GLU A 69 -19.81 -3.63 2.68
N VAL A 70 -19.38 -2.90 1.65
CA VAL A 70 -19.36 -1.43 1.61
C VAL A 70 -19.91 -0.99 0.27
N THR A 71 -20.76 0.02 0.32
CA THR A 71 -21.32 0.69 -0.86
C THR A 71 -20.29 1.61 -1.50
N ASP A 72 -20.53 2.01 -2.74
CA ASP A 72 -19.64 2.93 -3.47
C ASP A 72 -19.57 4.29 -2.75
N ASP A 73 -20.68 4.78 -2.19
CA ASP A 73 -20.72 6.02 -1.40
C ASP A 73 -19.92 5.91 -0.10
N GLU A 74 -19.96 4.76 0.57
CA GLU A 74 -19.12 4.50 1.75
C GLU A 74 -17.64 4.47 1.35
N VAL A 75 -17.26 3.83 0.24
CA VAL A 75 -15.87 3.84 -0.25
C VAL A 75 -15.40 5.27 -0.52
N TYR A 76 -16.23 6.10 -1.17
CA TYR A 76 -15.93 7.52 -1.37
C TYR A 76 -15.74 8.26 -0.05
N ALA A 77 -16.68 8.14 0.89
CA ALA A 77 -16.65 8.87 2.15
C ALA A 77 -15.48 8.44 3.05
N MET A 78 -15.22 7.14 3.18
CA MET A 78 -14.09 6.60 3.95
C MET A 78 -12.76 7.06 3.37
N ALA A 79 -12.59 7.05 2.05
CA ALA A 79 -11.39 7.54 1.40
C ALA A 79 -11.24 9.06 1.61
N LEU A 80 -12.29 9.84 1.37
CA LEU A 80 -12.26 11.30 1.51
C LEU A 80 -11.81 11.73 2.91
N TYR A 81 -12.38 11.09 3.94
CA TYR A 81 -12.04 11.34 5.35
C TYR A 81 -10.55 11.06 5.63
N GLN A 82 -10.08 9.87 5.28
CA GLN A 82 -8.72 9.41 5.58
C GLN A 82 -7.66 10.21 4.82
N LEU A 83 -7.90 10.48 3.53
CA LEU A 83 -7.00 11.26 2.69
C LEU A 83 -6.90 12.72 3.19
N GLY A 84 -8.04 13.32 3.57
CA GLY A 84 -8.08 14.67 4.16
C GLY A 84 -7.35 14.75 5.49
N ALA A 85 -7.54 13.75 6.37
CA ALA A 85 -6.87 13.68 7.68
C ALA A 85 -5.34 13.68 7.54
N LEU A 86 -4.79 12.79 6.70
CA LEU A 86 -3.35 12.75 6.49
C LEU A 86 -2.84 14.01 5.80
N LYS A 87 -3.56 14.54 4.79
CA LYS A 87 -3.18 15.79 4.11
C LYS A 87 -2.98 16.92 5.12
N ALA A 88 -3.94 17.12 6.02
CA ALA A 88 -3.87 18.18 7.02
C ALA A 88 -2.64 18.04 7.94
N ILE A 89 -2.35 16.82 8.40
CA ILE A 89 -1.19 16.57 9.28
C ILE A 89 0.13 16.80 8.54
N VAL A 90 0.25 16.29 7.31
CA VAL A 90 1.48 16.40 6.52
C VAL A 90 1.78 17.86 6.14
N GLU A 91 0.75 18.63 5.79
CA GLU A 91 0.90 20.05 5.46
C GLU A 91 1.23 20.90 6.70
N ALA A 92 0.66 20.59 7.87
CA ALA A 92 0.98 21.26 9.12
C ALA A 92 2.46 21.07 9.54
N GLU A 93 3.07 19.95 9.15
CA GLU A 93 4.50 19.67 9.35
C GLU A 93 5.38 20.17 8.19
N GLY A 94 4.83 21.00 7.29
CA GLY A 94 5.58 21.66 6.21
C GLY A 94 5.99 20.73 5.07
N SER A 95 5.32 19.59 4.91
CA SER A 95 5.57 18.61 3.85
C SER A 95 4.34 18.43 2.95
N LYS A 96 4.40 17.45 2.04
CA LYS A 96 3.30 17.11 1.13
C LYS A 96 3.10 15.61 1.02
N VAL A 97 1.84 15.20 0.89
CA VAL A 97 1.50 13.82 0.52
C VAL A 97 2.01 13.57 -0.89
N SER A 98 2.62 12.41 -1.12
CA SER A 98 3.34 12.08 -2.35
C SER A 98 2.68 11.01 -3.20
N HIS A 99 1.82 10.17 -2.61
CA HIS A 99 1.10 9.09 -3.30
C HIS A 99 -0.08 8.60 -2.46
N VAL A 100 -0.94 7.78 -3.06
CA VAL A 100 -2.01 7.04 -2.38
C VAL A 100 -1.89 5.56 -2.70
N LYS A 101 -1.99 4.72 -1.66
CA LYS A 101 -2.04 3.27 -1.77
C LYS A 101 -3.05 2.72 -0.74
N PRO A 102 -4.16 2.10 -1.13
CA PRO A 102 -5.11 1.56 -0.17
C PRO A 102 -4.59 0.36 0.62
N HIS A 103 -5.10 0.18 1.82
CA HIS A 103 -4.71 -0.87 2.74
C HIS A 103 -5.60 -2.11 2.62
N GLY A 104 -4.98 -3.29 2.82
CA GLY A 104 -5.66 -4.53 3.17
C GLY A 104 -6.82 -4.88 2.25
N MET A 105 -7.99 -5.12 2.83
CA MET A 105 -9.16 -5.53 2.07
C MET A 105 -9.72 -4.41 1.19
N LEU A 106 -9.54 -3.13 1.54
CA LEU A 106 -9.97 -2.02 0.67
C LEU A 106 -9.22 -2.06 -0.67
N TYR A 107 -7.92 -2.38 -0.64
CA TYR A 107 -7.12 -2.60 -1.85
C TYR A 107 -7.73 -3.67 -2.75
N PHE A 108 -8.14 -4.81 -2.20
CA PHE A 108 -8.73 -5.88 -2.99
C PHE A 108 -10.16 -5.59 -3.47
N ILE A 109 -10.97 -4.91 -2.65
CA ILE A 109 -12.33 -4.50 -3.03
C ILE A 109 -12.30 -3.62 -4.28
N ILE A 110 -11.48 -2.57 -4.28
CA ILE A 110 -11.40 -1.65 -5.42
C ILE A 110 -10.56 -2.22 -6.57
N ARG A 111 -9.69 -3.21 -6.32
CA ARG A 111 -9.04 -4.00 -7.39
C ARG A 111 -10.08 -4.76 -8.19
N ASP A 112 -11.10 -5.31 -7.54
CA ASP A 112 -12.04 -6.26 -8.17
C ASP A 112 -13.36 -5.61 -8.62
N ASP A 113 -13.62 -4.36 -8.23
CA ASP A 113 -14.87 -3.63 -8.52
C ASP A 113 -14.57 -2.23 -9.08
N GLU A 114 -14.85 -2.03 -10.37
CA GLU A 114 -14.62 -0.76 -11.06
C GLU A 114 -15.45 0.40 -10.48
N ALA A 115 -16.68 0.16 -10.02
CA ALA A 115 -17.53 1.21 -9.48
C ALA A 115 -16.97 1.74 -8.16
N LYS A 116 -16.51 0.82 -7.30
CA LYS A 116 -15.83 1.19 -6.04
C LYS A 116 -14.49 1.87 -6.29
N MET A 117 -13.73 1.42 -7.29
CA MET A 117 -12.51 2.12 -7.67
C MET A 117 -12.78 3.54 -8.17
N ARG A 118 -13.85 3.77 -8.94
CA ARG A 118 -14.25 5.13 -9.37
C ARG A 118 -14.65 5.99 -8.18
N ALA A 119 -15.37 5.43 -7.21
CA ALA A 119 -15.72 6.13 -5.98
C ALA A 119 -14.47 6.52 -5.18
N PHE A 120 -13.52 5.61 -5.01
CA PHE A 120 -12.25 5.89 -4.36
C PHE A 120 -11.45 6.97 -5.11
N MET A 121 -11.33 6.85 -6.43
CA MET A 121 -10.58 7.80 -7.25
C MET A 121 -11.21 9.20 -7.25
N LYS A 122 -12.54 9.30 -7.21
CA LYS A 122 -13.26 10.57 -7.02
C LYS A 122 -12.89 11.24 -5.68
N ALA A 123 -12.73 10.45 -4.61
CA ALA A 123 -12.29 10.98 -3.32
C ALA A 123 -10.83 11.48 -3.39
N GLN A 124 -9.93 10.69 -3.98
CA GLN A 124 -8.53 11.09 -4.17
C GLN A 124 -8.40 12.37 -4.97
N THR A 125 -9.07 12.49 -6.12
CA THR A 125 -8.98 13.68 -6.97
C THR A 125 -9.64 14.90 -6.34
N SER A 126 -10.64 14.72 -5.49
CA SER A 126 -11.21 15.82 -4.70
C SER A 126 -10.22 16.42 -3.69
N ILE A 127 -9.31 15.61 -3.13
CA ILE A 127 -8.34 16.05 -2.12
C ILE A 127 -7.01 16.52 -2.72
N PHE A 128 -6.53 15.85 -3.77
CA PHE A 128 -5.19 16.06 -4.32
C PHE A 128 -5.17 16.46 -5.81
N GLY A 129 -6.32 16.56 -6.46
CA GLY A 129 -6.39 16.63 -7.93
C GLY A 129 -5.73 15.40 -8.56
N THR A 130 -5.05 15.59 -9.69
CA THR A 130 -4.32 14.53 -10.40
C THR A 130 -2.81 14.55 -10.15
N THR A 131 -2.38 15.32 -9.15
CA THR A 131 -0.96 15.68 -8.96
C THR A 131 -0.11 14.57 -8.36
N ILE A 132 -0.71 13.66 -7.60
CA ILE A 132 -0.02 12.55 -6.95
C ILE A 132 -0.45 11.20 -7.52
N PRO A 133 0.49 10.25 -7.68
CA PRO A 133 0.19 8.95 -8.24
C PRO A 133 -0.64 8.05 -7.32
N PHE A 134 -1.33 7.10 -7.93
CA PHE A 134 -1.96 5.97 -7.27
C PHE A 134 -1.08 4.72 -7.45
N PHE A 135 -0.77 4.04 -6.36
CA PHE A 135 -0.01 2.78 -6.38
C PHE A 135 -0.98 1.61 -6.33
N GLY A 136 -0.82 0.63 -7.23
CA GLY A 136 -1.65 -0.57 -7.21
C GLY A 136 -1.28 -1.61 -8.25
N LEU A 137 -2.13 -2.64 -8.35
CA LEU A 137 -1.86 -3.79 -9.22
C LEU A 137 -2.16 -3.50 -10.69
N LYS A 138 -1.16 -3.70 -11.56
CA LYS A 138 -1.31 -3.51 -13.01
C LYS A 138 -2.34 -4.48 -13.61
N GLY A 139 -3.02 -4.06 -14.67
CA GLY A 139 -4.00 -4.89 -15.38
C GLY A 139 -5.33 -5.05 -14.64
N THR A 140 -5.56 -4.25 -13.60
CA THR A 140 -6.79 -4.26 -12.80
C THR A 140 -7.53 -2.92 -12.92
N PRO A 141 -8.79 -2.84 -12.46
CA PRO A 141 -9.48 -1.58 -12.20
C PRO A 141 -8.64 -0.45 -11.62
N HIS A 142 -7.64 -0.75 -10.77
CA HIS A 142 -6.68 0.25 -10.29
C HIS A 142 -6.03 1.07 -11.42
N GLU A 143 -5.44 0.40 -12.41
CA GLU A 143 -4.75 1.05 -13.52
C GLU A 143 -5.75 1.74 -14.45
N LYS A 144 -6.80 1.01 -14.82
CA LYS A 144 -7.82 1.50 -15.77
C LYS A 144 -8.45 2.79 -15.27
N VAL A 145 -8.99 2.78 -14.05
CA VAL A 145 -9.73 3.94 -13.50
C VAL A 145 -8.80 5.09 -13.13
N ALA A 146 -7.59 4.83 -12.62
CA ALA A 146 -6.62 5.90 -12.38
C ALA A 146 -6.32 6.67 -13.68
N ASN A 147 -6.06 5.95 -14.78
CA ASN A 147 -5.80 6.56 -16.08
C ASN A 147 -7.01 7.34 -16.63
N GLU A 148 -8.23 6.82 -16.47
CA GLU A 148 -9.46 7.52 -16.87
C GLU A 148 -9.66 8.86 -16.13
N PHE A 149 -9.24 8.93 -14.86
CA PHE A 149 -9.28 10.16 -14.07
C PHE A 149 -8.05 11.06 -14.30
N GLY A 150 -7.13 10.68 -15.19
CA GLY A 150 -5.89 11.41 -15.45
C GLY A 150 -4.88 11.34 -14.31
N VAL A 151 -5.03 10.41 -13.37
CA VAL A 151 -4.10 10.17 -12.26
C VAL A 151 -3.01 9.22 -12.73
N ARG A 152 -1.75 9.60 -12.51
CA ARG A 152 -0.61 8.74 -12.83
C ARG A 152 -0.70 7.44 -12.03
N PHE A 153 -0.80 6.32 -12.72
CA PHE A 153 -0.70 5.00 -12.11
C PHE A 153 0.76 4.55 -12.00
N ILE A 154 1.14 3.96 -10.86
CA ILE A 154 2.42 3.27 -10.69
C ILE A 154 2.13 1.82 -10.27
N PRO A 155 2.58 0.83 -11.05
CA PRO A 155 2.50 -0.57 -10.66
C PRO A 155 3.18 -0.83 -9.32
N GLU A 156 2.52 -1.62 -8.49
CA GLU A 156 3.07 -2.17 -7.26
C GLU A 156 3.27 -3.69 -7.40
N LEU A 157 4.48 -4.12 -7.09
CA LEU A 157 4.90 -5.52 -7.08
C LEU A 157 5.16 -5.96 -5.65
N PHE A 158 5.00 -7.26 -5.38
CA PHE A 158 5.15 -7.82 -4.05
C PHE A 158 6.19 -8.94 -4.07
N CYS A 159 7.05 -8.96 -3.06
CA CYS A 159 8.05 -10.03 -2.90
C CYS A 159 7.83 -10.84 -1.61
N ASP A 160 7.07 -10.29 -0.67
CA ASP A 160 6.73 -10.90 0.62
C ASP A 160 5.31 -11.49 0.67
N ILE A 161 4.53 -11.28 -0.39
CA ILE A 161 3.22 -11.90 -0.63
C ILE A 161 3.32 -12.72 -1.91
N ASP A 162 2.64 -13.87 -1.92
CA ASP A 162 2.68 -14.78 -3.05
C ASP A 162 1.63 -14.42 -4.11
N TYR A 163 1.94 -14.82 -5.33
CA TYR A 163 1.01 -14.81 -6.45
C TYR A 163 0.55 -16.24 -6.72
N ASP A 164 -0.69 -16.40 -7.19
CA ASP A 164 -1.12 -17.67 -7.75
C ASP A 164 -0.54 -17.88 -9.18
N PRO A 165 -0.67 -19.08 -9.77
CA PRO A 165 -0.15 -19.36 -11.11
C PRO A 165 -0.77 -18.51 -12.23
N THR A 166 -1.87 -17.80 -11.94
CA THR A 166 -2.54 -16.90 -12.90
C THR A 166 -2.04 -15.46 -12.82
N GLY A 167 -1.12 -15.16 -11.90
CA GLY A 167 -0.62 -13.80 -11.68
C GLY A 167 -1.46 -12.99 -10.70
N LYS A 168 -2.43 -13.59 -10.02
CA LYS A 168 -3.25 -12.89 -9.03
C LYS A 168 -2.51 -12.84 -7.70
N LEU A 169 -2.38 -11.64 -7.14
CA LEU A 169 -1.86 -11.45 -5.79
C LEU A 169 -2.78 -12.11 -4.75
N LEU A 170 -2.21 -12.95 -3.91
CA LEU A 170 -2.90 -13.64 -2.82
C LEU A 170 -3.04 -12.74 -1.58
N GLY A 171 -3.86 -13.19 -0.61
CA GLY A 171 -3.89 -12.58 0.71
C GLY A 171 -2.73 -13.06 1.60
N VAL A 172 -2.40 -12.27 2.62
CA VAL A 172 -1.40 -12.65 3.65
C VAL A 172 -1.65 -14.05 4.23
N PRO A 173 -2.89 -14.44 4.62
CA PRO A 173 -3.12 -15.78 5.18
C PRO A 173 -2.96 -16.94 4.19
N GLN A 174 -2.87 -16.65 2.89
CA GLN A 174 -2.75 -17.63 1.80
C GLN A 174 -1.32 -17.73 1.26
N SER A 175 -0.42 -16.85 1.70
CA SER A 175 0.97 -16.81 1.24
C SER A 175 1.87 -17.57 2.22
N HIS A 176 3.02 -18.04 1.73
CA HIS A 176 4.09 -18.52 2.58
C HIS A 176 4.62 -17.39 3.46
N ALA A 177 5.16 -17.76 4.63
CA ALA A 177 5.89 -16.82 5.46
C ALA A 177 7.15 -16.36 4.69
N PRO A 178 7.31 -15.06 4.44
CA PRO A 178 8.44 -14.57 3.66
C PRO A 178 9.73 -14.64 4.46
N THR A 179 10.83 -14.94 3.77
CA THR A 179 12.18 -14.91 4.33
C THR A 179 13.08 -14.07 3.42
N PRO A 180 14.19 -13.52 3.93
CA PRO A 180 15.18 -12.81 3.11
C PRO A 180 15.63 -13.62 1.90
N GLU A 181 15.82 -14.94 2.05
CA GLU A 181 16.23 -15.82 0.96
C GLU A 181 15.15 -15.95 -0.13
N LEU A 182 13.88 -16.11 0.25
CA LEU A 182 12.77 -16.19 -0.71
C LEU A 182 12.56 -14.86 -1.43
N ILE A 183 12.67 -13.74 -0.71
CA ILE A 183 12.59 -12.39 -1.28
C ILE A 183 13.73 -12.18 -2.28
N GLY A 184 14.97 -12.47 -1.89
CA GLY A 184 16.13 -12.35 -2.78
C GLY A 184 15.95 -13.15 -4.07
N LYS A 185 15.47 -14.39 -3.99
CA LYS A 185 15.15 -15.22 -5.18
C LYS A 185 14.11 -14.57 -6.09
N LYS A 186 13.05 -13.96 -5.53
CA LYS A 186 12.03 -13.26 -6.32
C LYS A 186 12.58 -11.98 -6.96
N LEU A 187 13.40 -11.21 -6.22
CA LEU A 187 14.03 -9.99 -6.73
C LEU A 187 15.05 -10.28 -7.84
N ASP A 188 15.87 -11.31 -7.69
CA ASP A 188 16.81 -11.75 -8.74
C ASP A 188 16.07 -12.03 -10.04
N ARG A 189 14.94 -12.72 -9.99
CA ARG A 189 14.09 -12.98 -11.16
C ARG A 189 13.43 -11.72 -11.70
N LEU A 190 12.97 -10.83 -10.82
CA LEU A 190 12.32 -9.59 -11.23
C LEU A 190 13.28 -8.74 -12.06
N PHE A 191 14.50 -8.54 -11.57
CA PHE A 191 15.48 -7.68 -12.24
C PHE A 191 16.18 -8.35 -13.43
N SER A 192 16.30 -9.68 -13.44
CA SER A 192 16.93 -10.39 -14.57
C SER A 192 15.97 -10.76 -15.69
N LYS A 193 14.68 -11.00 -15.39
CA LYS A 193 13.71 -11.61 -16.31
C LYS A 193 12.32 -10.96 -16.32
N ALA A 194 12.07 -9.95 -15.48
CA ALA A 194 10.73 -9.38 -15.28
C ALA A 194 9.69 -10.43 -14.82
N GLU A 195 10.13 -11.38 -13.99
CA GLU A 195 9.35 -12.50 -13.47
C GLU A 195 9.46 -12.60 -11.94
N THR A 196 8.56 -13.33 -11.30
CA THR A 196 8.66 -13.80 -9.91
C THR A 196 8.56 -15.32 -9.86
N ILE A 197 8.34 -15.86 -8.66
CA ILE A 197 8.00 -17.24 -8.37
C ILE A 197 6.58 -17.25 -7.78
N ASP A 198 5.71 -18.11 -8.31
CA ASP A 198 4.36 -18.30 -7.78
C ASP A 198 4.32 -19.13 -6.49
N ILE A 199 3.14 -19.30 -5.92
CA ILE A 199 2.89 -20.10 -4.70
C ILE A 199 3.35 -21.57 -4.83
N ASN A 200 3.47 -22.11 -6.04
CA ASN A 200 3.89 -23.50 -6.27
C ASN A 200 5.39 -23.63 -6.55
N GLY A 201 6.13 -22.52 -6.59
CA GLY A 201 7.57 -22.53 -6.90
C GLY A 201 7.90 -22.36 -8.37
N GLU A 202 6.91 -22.09 -9.23
CA GLU A 202 7.11 -21.98 -10.68
C GLU A 202 7.38 -20.53 -11.12
N PRO A 203 8.19 -20.32 -12.18
CA PRO A 203 8.35 -19.02 -12.82
C PRO A 203 7.04 -18.37 -13.24
N LEU A 204 6.87 -17.08 -12.92
CA LEU A 204 5.67 -16.32 -13.24
C LEU A 204 6.01 -14.93 -13.79
N PRO A 205 5.68 -14.60 -15.05
CA PRO A 205 5.80 -13.24 -15.57
C PRO A 205 4.97 -12.24 -14.77
N LEU A 206 5.57 -11.11 -14.38
CA LEU A 206 4.89 -10.08 -13.61
C LEU A 206 4.45 -8.91 -14.50
N ALA A 207 3.14 -8.68 -14.52
CA ALA A 207 2.60 -7.46 -15.10
C ALA A 207 3.12 -6.23 -14.34
N GLY A 208 3.76 -5.31 -15.05
CA GLY A 208 4.25 -4.05 -14.48
C GLY A 208 5.70 -4.06 -14.05
N ALA A 209 6.40 -5.19 -14.25
CA ALA A 209 7.84 -5.26 -14.17
C ALA A 209 8.56 -4.55 -15.35
N GLN A 210 7.81 -4.00 -16.30
CA GLN A 210 8.33 -3.17 -17.39
C GLN A 210 8.08 -1.68 -17.08
N GLY A 211 9.16 -0.91 -16.89
CA GLY A 211 9.09 0.53 -16.59
C GLY A 211 9.13 0.83 -15.08
N PRO A 212 8.68 2.04 -14.66
CA PRO A 212 8.69 2.42 -13.25
C PRO A 212 7.64 1.63 -12.45
N PHE A 213 8.08 1.00 -11.36
CA PHE A 213 7.23 0.29 -10.41
C PHE A 213 7.70 0.55 -8.97
N THR A 214 6.90 0.12 -8.00
CA THR A 214 7.28 0.04 -6.59
C THR A 214 7.29 -1.42 -6.14
N ILE A 215 8.12 -1.73 -5.15
CA ILE A 215 8.12 -3.04 -4.49
C ILE A 215 7.59 -2.83 -3.08
N CYS A 216 6.52 -3.54 -2.73
CA CYS A 216 5.94 -3.51 -1.40
C CYS A 216 6.59 -4.55 -0.50
N LEU A 217 6.87 -4.13 0.74
CA LEU A 217 7.25 -4.96 1.86
C LEU A 217 6.42 -4.53 3.09
N HIS A 218 5.87 -5.50 3.81
CA HIS A 218 4.95 -5.30 4.92
C HIS A 218 5.71 -5.07 6.24
N SER A 219 5.48 -3.92 6.87
CA SER A 219 6.11 -3.54 8.13
C SER A 219 5.59 -4.31 9.34
N ASP A 220 4.41 -4.92 9.25
CA ASP A 220 3.77 -5.67 10.34
C ASP A 220 4.27 -7.11 10.49
N MET A 221 5.19 -7.55 9.62
CA MET A 221 5.79 -8.88 9.71
C MET A 221 6.97 -8.91 10.70
N PRO A 222 7.15 -9.98 11.50
CA PRO A 222 8.28 -10.10 12.43
C PRO A 222 9.65 -9.97 11.75
N THR A 223 9.76 -10.35 10.48
CA THR A 223 10.98 -10.32 9.68
C THR A 223 11.14 -9.05 8.85
N ALA A 224 10.31 -8.01 9.05
CA ALA A 224 10.25 -6.83 8.17
C ALA A 224 11.63 -6.19 7.90
N VAL A 225 12.44 -5.95 8.94
CA VAL A 225 13.78 -5.34 8.78
C VAL A 225 14.72 -6.23 7.95
N ALA A 226 14.73 -7.54 8.24
CA ALA A 226 15.55 -8.50 7.51
C ALA A 226 15.10 -8.63 6.05
N ASN A 227 13.78 -8.58 5.81
CA ASN A 227 13.18 -8.67 4.48
C ASN A 227 13.51 -7.45 3.62
N VAL A 228 13.51 -6.23 4.18
CA VAL A 228 13.87 -5.00 3.47
C VAL A 228 15.37 -4.88 3.22
N SER A 229 16.20 -5.50 4.07
CA SER A 229 17.65 -5.48 3.92
C SER A 229 18.18 -6.48 2.86
N ALA A 230 17.34 -7.40 2.38
CA ALA A 230 17.68 -8.41 1.40
C ALA A 230 17.73 -7.83 -0.03
#